data_AF-A0A2H5EZM0-F1
#
_entry.id   AF-A0A2H5EZM0-F1
#
_cell.length_a   1.000
_cell.length_b   1.000
_cell.length_c   1.000
_cell.angle_alpha   90.00
_cell.angle_beta   90.00
_cell.angle_gamma   90.00
#
_symmetry.space_group_name_H-M   'P 1'
#
loop_
_entity.id
_entity.type
_entity.pdbx_description
1 polymer ?
#
loop_
_entity_poly.entity_id
_entity_poly.type
_entity_poly.pdbx_seq_one_letter_code
_entity_poly.pdbx_strand_id
1 'polypeptide(L)'
;MSVRSAALCRKKIIVTKDVICFLKSQYDEPIHQRGSMDKRDTSEIFRQRLLQLQAQDGLSQSAFATRIGIDRSALSQLLSGREVRLPRAETLVALSAGFNVSTDWLLGLAADPAIATETTDRMEVQPSDGHADPALIQQWHQETLGQKVRSVPSRLPAMLRTADVIAFETAGAPDARERAEALTALQLGHVRQAESDLEMCLSVQRMQEFAVGAGLWRGLSRDQRRAQLTHMADILDELYPSFRLYLYDGLRGFLLPQLLFGYQRAAIFAGDIYLMIRARQTIRDLVHGFDGQVRAATVQAHEVGDFLRKL
;
A
#
# COMPACT_ATOMS: atom_id res chain seq x y z
N MET A 1 23.26 2.37 -55.21
CA MET A 1 22.30 3.45 -54.87
C MET A 1 20.92 2.85 -54.63
N SER A 2 20.23 3.38 -53.62
CA SER A 2 18.79 3.29 -53.36
C SER A 2 18.24 2.07 -52.59
N VAL A 3 18.12 2.30 -51.28
CA VAL A 3 17.18 1.69 -50.34
C VAL A 3 15.76 2.08 -50.75
N ARG A 4 14.83 1.11 -50.82
CA ARG A 4 13.38 1.39 -50.83
C ARG A 4 12.72 0.85 -49.57
N SER A 5 12.31 1.81 -48.75
CA SER A 5 11.45 1.73 -47.57
C SER A 5 10.02 1.34 -47.95
N ALA A 6 9.38 0.49 -47.16
CA ALA A 6 7.94 0.25 -47.18
C ALA A 6 7.34 0.58 -45.81
N ALA A 7 6.27 1.36 -45.86
CA ALA A 7 5.71 2.19 -44.80
C ALA A 7 5.08 1.43 -43.61
N LEU A 8 5.36 1.93 -42.40
CA LEU A 8 4.61 1.64 -41.18
C LEU A 8 3.37 2.57 -41.12
N CYS A 9 2.18 1.98 -41.07
CA CYS A 9 0.92 2.69 -40.90
C CYS A 9 0.83 3.28 -39.48
N ARG A 10 1.07 4.60 -39.33
CA ARG A 10 0.79 5.34 -38.09
C ARG A 10 -0.69 5.66 -38.01
N LYS A 11 -1.45 4.94 -37.17
CA LYS A 11 -2.78 5.41 -36.74
C LYS A 11 -2.58 6.58 -35.77
N LYS A 12 -2.86 7.79 -36.25
CA LYS A 12 -3.03 9.00 -35.42
C LYS A 12 -4.19 8.76 -34.45
N ILE A 13 -3.92 8.80 -33.15
CA ILE A 13 -4.95 9.07 -32.15
C ILE A 13 -5.28 10.56 -32.31
N ILE A 14 -6.43 10.85 -32.91
CA ILE A 14 -6.97 12.21 -32.95
C ILE A 14 -7.53 12.47 -31.56
N VAL A 15 -6.74 13.15 -30.73
CA VAL A 15 -7.24 13.74 -29.48
C VAL A 15 -8.00 15.02 -29.88
N THR A 16 -9.33 14.95 -29.82
CA THR A 16 -10.22 16.10 -30.06
C THR A 16 -9.95 17.20 -29.03
N LYS A 17 -10.07 18.46 -29.45
CA LYS A 17 -9.84 19.67 -28.62
C LYS A 17 -10.58 19.65 -27.27
N ASP A 18 -11.66 18.89 -27.16
CA ASP A 18 -12.48 18.78 -25.95
C ASP A 18 -11.76 18.04 -24.79
N VAL A 19 -10.84 17.10 -25.09
CA VAL A 19 -10.06 16.39 -24.06
C VAL A 19 -8.96 17.28 -23.48
N ILE A 20 -8.41 18.20 -24.28
CA ILE A 20 -7.41 19.18 -23.82
C ILE A 20 -8.07 20.24 -22.93
N CYS A 21 -9.33 20.63 -23.19
CA CYS A 21 -10.08 21.52 -22.28
C CYS A 21 -10.39 20.85 -20.94
N PHE A 22 -10.69 19.54 -20.92
CA PHE A 22 -10.97 18.81 -19.67
C PHE A 22 -9.72 18.68 -18.78
N LEU A 23 -8.53 18.51 -19.37
CA LEU A 23 -7.26 18.41 -18.64
C LEU A 23 -6.62 19.76 -18.28
N LYS A 24 -6.98 20.86 -18.97
CA LYS A 24 -6.55 22.22 -18.60
C LYS A 24 -7.41 22.87 -17.51
N SER A 25 -8.61 22.36 -17.24
CA SER A 25 -9.49 22.88 -16.19
C SER A 25 -9.11 22.42 -14.76
N GLN A 26 -8.08 21.58 -14.61
CA GLN A 26 -7.69 21.00 -13.32
C GLN A 26 -6.28 21.41 -12.84
N TYR A 27 -5.58 22.27 -13.59
CA TYR A 27 -4.22 22.73 -13.27
C TYR A 27 -3.99 24.22 -13.58
N ASP A 28 -5.00 25.05 -13.33
CA ASP A 28 -4.84 26.51 -13.23
C ASP A 28 -5.75 27.00 -12.09
N GLU A 29 -5.48 26.54 -10.86
CA GLU A 29 -5.79 27.41 -9.72
C GLU A 29 -4.62 28.39 -9.57
N PRO A 30 -4.86 29.71 -9.64
CA PRO A 30 -3.81 30.68 -9.35
C PRO A 30 -3.27 30.41 -7.95
N ILE A 31 -1.95 30.51 -7.80
CA ILE A 31 -1.29 30.58 -6.49
C ILE A 31 -1.88 31.81 -5.78
N HIS A 32 -3.01 31.61 -5.09
CA HIS A 32 -3.55 32.59 -4.20
C HIS A 32 -2.51 32.74 -3.10
N GLN A 33 -1.93 33.93 -3.04
CA GLN A 33 -1.36 34.51 -1.84
C GLN A 33 -2.11 33.94 -0.63
N ARG A 34 -1.41 33.31 0.33
CA ARG A 34 -1.97 33.00 1.65
C ARG A 34 -2.35 34.34 2.30
N GLY A 35 -3.51 34.86 1.94
CA GLY A 35 -4.17 35.94 2.63
C GLY A 35 -4.40 35.42 4.04
N SER A 36 -3.88 36.15 5.03
CA SER A 36 -4.21 35.91 6.44
C SER A 36 -5.72 35.73 6.54
N MET A 37 -6.19 34.54 6.96
CA MET A 37 -7.61 34.31 7.24
C MET A 37 -8.10 35.44 8.14
N ASP A 38 -9.20 36.09 7.77
CA ASP A 38 -9.80 37.10 8.64
C ASP A 38 -10.34 36.38 9.89
N LYS A 39 -10.18 37.04 11.04
CA LYS A 39 -10.67 36.55 12.33
C LYS A 39 -12.17 36.29 12.28
N ARG A 40 -12.90 37.00 11.42
CA ARG A 40 -14.34 36.83 11.14
C ARG A 40 -14.65 35.47 10.52
N ASP A 41 -13.90 35.09 9.50
CA ASP A 41 -14.08 33.82 8.79
C ASP A 41 -13.77 32.63 9.72
N THR A 42 -12.68 32.76 10.48
CA THR A 42 -12.28 31.75 11.49
C THR A 42 -13.37 31.55 12.54
N SER A 43 -13.96 32.64 13.03
CA SER A 43 -15.03 32.61 14.04
C SER A 43 -16.32 31.98 13.52
N GLU A 44 -16.65 32.22 12.25
CA GLU A 44 -17.84 31.65 11.61
C GLU A 44 -17.67 30.15 11.36
N ILE A 45 -16.52 29.72 10.83
CA ILE A 45 -16.20 28.31 10.62
C ILE A 45 -16.22 27.55 11.96
N PHE A 46 -15.60 28.11 13.01
CA PHE A 46 -15.64 27.52 14.34
C PHE A 46 -17.06 27.32 14.84
N ARG A 47 -17.93 28.32 14.68
CA ARG A 47 -19.33 28.27 15.12
C ARG A 47 -20.11 27.17 14.39
N GLN A 48 -19.93 27.04 13.08
CA GLN A 48 -20.56 26.00 12.28
C GLN A 48 -20.11 24.59 12.71
N ARG A 49 -18.81 24.41 12.93
CA ARG A 49 -18.22 23.14 13.37
C ARG A 49 -18.65 22.78 14.80
N LEU A 50 -18.79 23.77 15.68
CA LEU A 50 -19.32 23.58 17.03
C LEU A 50 -20.79 23.14 17.03
N LEU A 51 -21.62 23.75 16.17
CA LEU A 51 -23.01 23.34 15.97
C LEU A 51 -23.10 21.90 15.43
N GLN A 52 -22.21 21.53 14.50
CA GLN A 52 -22.13 20.17 13.98
C GLN A 52 -21.81 19.16 15.07
N LEU A 53 -20.80 19.43 15.91
CA LEU A 53 -20.46 18.55 17.05
C LEU A 53 -21.61 18.42 18.05
N GLN A 54 -22.27 19.53 18.38
CA GLN A 54 -23.41 19.50 19.29
C GLN A 54 -24.59 18.68 18.73
N ALA A 55 -24.87 18.82 17.43
CA ALA A 55 -25.93 18.07 16.77
C ALA A 55 -25.63 16.56 16.71
N GLN A 56 -24.37 16.19 16.47
CA GLN A 56 -23.93 14.79 16.44
C GLN A 56 -23.97 14.12 17.81
N ASP A 57 -23.66 14.85 18.88
CA ASP A 57 -23.62 14.31 20.24
C ASP A 57 -25.02 14.09 20.85
N GLY A 58 -26.05 14.73 20.28
CA GLY A 58 -27.44 14.61 20.74
C GLY A 58 -27.71 15.17 22.15
N LEU A 59 -26.73 15.82 22.78
CA LEU A 59 -26.84 16.35 24.13
C LEU A 59 -27.61 17.68 24.19
N SER A 60 -28.27 17.91 25.32
CA SER A 60 -28.80 19.24 25.63
C SER A 60 -27.65 20.25 25.74
N GLN A 61 -27.92 21.52 25.42
CA GLN A 61 -26.91 22.58 25.45
C GLN A 61 -26.21 22.71 26.83
N SER A 62 -26.91 22.39 27.91
CA SER A 62 -26.34 22.43 29.27
C SER A 62 -25.38 21.27 29.50
N ALA A 63 -25.75 20.06 29.06
CA ALA A 63 -24.90 18.87 29.15
C ALA A 63 -23.66 18.98 28.24
N PHE A 64 -23.83 19.54 27.04
CA PHE A 64 -22.72 19.80 26.12
C PHE A 64 -21.72 20.81 26.70
N ALA A 65 -22.20 21.91 27.32
CA ALA A 65 -21.35 22.89 27.99
C ALA A 65 -20.51 22.25 29.12
N THR A 66 -21.15 21.42 29.95
CA THR A 66 -20.47 20.68 31.02
C THR A 66 -19.41 19.72 30.48
N ARG A 67 -19.70 18.99 29.40
CA ARG A 67 -18.77 18.04 28.78
C ARG A 67 -17.48 18.70 28.29
N ILE A 68 -17.58 19.90 27.72
CA ILE A 68 -16.42 20.65 27.20
C ILE A 68 -15.80 21.60 28.23
N GLY A 69 -16.29 21.59 29.48
CA GLY A 69 -15.73 22.35 30.60
C GLY A 69 -15.97 23.86 30.53
N ILE A 70 -17.05 24.32 29.90
CA ILE A 70 -17.40 25.76 29.86
C ILE A 70 -18.80 26.02 30.45
N ASP A 71 -19.06 27.27 30.83
CA ASP A 71 -20.37 27.66 31.33
C ASP A 71 -21.42 27.78 30.19
N ARG A 72 -22.70 27.60 30.52
CA ARG A 72 -23.81 27.62 29.54
C ARG A 72 -23.93 28.97 28.82
N SER A 73 -23.61 30.08 29.50
CA SER A 73 -23.64 31.42 28.91
C SER A 73 -22.53 31.62 27.87
N ALA A 74 -21.33 31.10 28.12
CA ALA A 74 -20.17 31.14 27.24
C ALA A 74 -20.43 30.30 26.00
N LEU A 75 -21.00 29.10 26.15
CA LEU A 75 -21.45 28.30 25.02
C LEU A 75 -22.52 29.04 24.20
N SER A 76 -23.51 29.66 24.86
CA SER A 76 -24.56 30.42 24.16
C SER A 76 -23.99 31.63 23.41
N GLN A 77 -22.99 32.31 23.97
CA GLN A 77 -22.30 33.42 23.30
C GLN A 77 -21.55 32.94 22.06
N LEU A 78 -20.79 31.85 22.15
CA LEU A 78 -20.07 31.24 21.02
C LEU A 78 -21.03 30.83 19.89
N LEU A 79 -22.20 30.30 20.22
CA LEU A 79 -23.20 29.85 19.24
C LEU A 79 -24.01 31.00 18.62
N SER A 80 -24.18 32.11 19.35
CA SER A 80 -25.06 33.22 18.94
C SER A 80 -24.58 33.99 17.70
N GLY A 81 -23.27 33.95 17.40
CA GLY A 81 -22.67 34.65 16.26
C GLY A 81 -22.76 36.19 16.32
N ARG A 82 -23.21 36.78 17.45
CA ARG A 82 -23.38 38.23 17.60
C ARG A 82 -22.04 38.98 17.75
N GLU A 83 -21.02 38.29 18.24
CA GLU A 83 -19.67 38.82 18.39
C GLU A 83 -18.67 37.92 17.67
N VAL A 84 -17.64 38.52 17.06
CA VAL A 84 -16.51 37.81 16.46
C VAL A 84 -15.59 37.34 17.59
N ARG A 85 -15.96 36.21 18.22
CA ARG A 85 -15.32 35.70 19.42
C ARG A 85 -14.89 34.25 19.23
N LEU A 86 -13.57 34.07 19.18
CA LEU A 86 -12.96 32.75 19.24
C LEU A 86 -12.91 32.27 20.70
N PRO A 87 -13.03 30.95 20.92
CA PRO A 87 -12.86 30.35 22.24
C PRO A 87 -11.41 30.47 22.72
N ARG A 88 -11.21 30.26 24.03
CA ARG A 88 -9.84 30.13 24.59
C ARG A 88 -9.19 28.84 24.10
N ALA A 89 -7.86 28.80 24.13
CA ALA A 89 -7.09 27.61 23.78
C ALA A 89 -7.52 26.37 24.59
N GLU A 90 -7.82 26.55 25.89
CA GLU A 90 -8.32 25.50 26.78
C GLU A 90 -9.62 24.85 26.25
N THR A 91 -10.56 25.66 25.77
CA THR A 91 -11.83 25.17 25.20
C THR A 91 -11.60 24.44 23.87
N LEU A 92 -10.66 24.92 23.03
CA LEU A 92 -10.28 24.23 21.80
C LEU A 92 -9.68 22.85 22.10
N VAL A 93 -8.80 22.77 23.10
CA VAL A 93 -8.23 21.50 23.55
C VAL A 93 -9.30 20.57 24.10
N ALA A 94 -10.24 21.07 24.91
CA ALA A 94 -11.33 20.27 25.46
C ALA A 94 -12.28 19.74 24.37
N LEU A 95 -12.59 20.56 23.36
CA LEU A 95 -13.36 20.13 22.19
C LEU A 95 -12.61 19.08 21.38
N SER A 96 -11.32 19.32 21.13
CA SER A 96 -10.47 18.40 20.38
C SER A 96 -10.43 17.02 21.05
N ALA A 97 -10.10 16.98 22.34
CA ALA A 97 -10.04 15.74 23.11
C ALA A 97 -11.40 15.07 23.30
N GLY A 98 -12.46 15.85 23.54
CA GLY A 98 -13.79 15.33 23.84
C GLY A 98 -14.55 14.76 22.63
N PHE A 99 -14.18 15.17 21.41
CA PHE A 99 -14.83 14.78 20.16
C PHE A 99 -13.90 14.13 19.13
N ASN A 100 -12.64 13.90 19.50
CA ASN A 100 -11.61 13.36 18.62
C ASN A 100 -11.43 14.18 17.32
N VAL A 101 -11.45 15.52 17.41
CA VAL A 101 -11.30 16.42 16.26
C VAL A 101 -10.08 17.35 16.33
N SER A 102 -9.42 17.67 15.22
CA SER A 102 -8.25 18.56 15.22
C SER A 102 -8.63 20.01 15.51
N THR A 103 -7.73 20.75 16.17
CA THR A 103 -7.87 22.20 16.35
C THR A 103 -7.82 22.93 15.00
N ASP A 104 -7.04 22.43 14.04
CA ASP A 104 -6.97 22.97 12.69
C ASP A 104 -8.32 22.86 11.97
N TRP A 105 -9.04 21.76 12.18
CA TRP A 105 -10.43 21.66 11.77
C TRP A 105 -11.32 22.57 12.61
N LEU A 106 -11.21 22.66 13.93
CA LEU A 106 -12.06 23.62 14.65
C LEU A 106 -11.89 25.08 14.15
N LEU A 107 -10.73 25.44 13.60
CA LEU A 107 -10.40 26.81 13.18
C LEU A 107 -10.45 27.08 11.66
N GLY A 108 -10.78 26.10 10.81
CA GLY A 108 -10.87 26.34 9.36
C GLY A 108 -9.59 26.10 8.56
N LEU A 109 -8.54 25.61 9.21
CA LEU A 109 -7.24 25.31 8.59
C LEU A 109 -7.20 23.92 7.93
N ALA A 110 -8.06 23.00 8.38
CA ALA A 110 -8.21 21.65 7.82
C ALA A 110 -9.65 21.36 7.37
N ALA A 111 -9.79 20.53 6.33
CA ALA A 111 -11.09 20.04 5.84
C ALA A 111 -11.58 18.82 6.64
N ASP A 112 -10.67 17.95 7.09
CA ASP A 112 -10.96 16.72 7.82
C ASP A 112 -11.08 16.96 9.33
N PRO A 113 -12.16 16.51 9.99
CA PRO A 113 -12.33 16.65 11.43
C PRO A 113 -11.29 15.92 12.27
N ALA A 114 -10.73 14.79 11.87
CA ALA A 114 -9.95 13.93 12.76
C ALA A 114 -8.74 14.64 13.40
N ILE A 115 -8.44 14.37 14.68
CA ILE A 115 -7.16 14.81 15.26
C ILE A 115 -6.04 14.13 14.49
N ALA A 116 -5.15 14.90 13.87
CA ALA A 116 -3.90 14.41 13.29
C ALA A 116 -2.91 13.87 14.36
N THR A 117 -3.39 13.40 15.52
CA THR A 117 -2.59 12.82 16.60
C THR A 117 -2.76 11.30 16.76
N GLU A 118 -3.64 10.65 16.00
CA GLU A 118 -3.50 9.20 15.70
C GLU A 118 -2.94 8.93 14.31
N THR A 119 -2.73 9.98 13.51
CA THR A 119 -2.19 9.90 12.15
C THR A 119 -0.76 10.46 12.10
N THR A 120 0.15 9.89 12.88
CA THR A 120 1.46 9.54 12.30
C THR A 120 1.32 8.16 11.64
N ASP A 121 0.24 7.99 10.88
CA ASP A 121 0.07 6.91 9.93
C ASP A 121 0.85 7.34 8.69
N ARG A 122 2.17 7.21 8.80
CA ARG A 122 3.10 7.58 7.72
C ARG A 122 2.92 6.55 6.61
N MET A 123 1.92 6.78 5.75
CA MET A 123 1.91 6.20 4.41
C MET A 123 2.99 6.92 3.60
N GLU A 124 4.17 6.33 3.54
CA GLU A 124 5.25 6.86 2.72
C GLU A 124 5.14 6.23 1.33
N VAL A 125 5.07 7.07 0.30
CA VAL A 125 5.11 6.62 -1.09
C VAL A 125 6.57 6.58 -1.51
N GLN A 126 7.09 5.39 -1.77
CA GLN A 126 8.45 5.22 -2.27
C GLN A 126 8.44 4.84 -3.75
N PRO A 127 9.18 5.57 -4.61
CA PRO A 127 9.29 5.21 -6.02
C PRO A 127 9.86 3.80 -6.20
N SER A 128 9.35 3.09 -7.19
CA SER A 128 9.84 1.81 -7.69
C SER A 128 9.90 1.92 -9.22
N ASP A 129 10.97 1.46 -9.85
CA ASP A 129 11.09 1.43 -11.31
C ASP A 129 10.33 0.23 -11.93
N GLY A 130 9.15 -0.06 -11.37
CA GLY A 130 8.40 -1.30 -11.59
C GLY A 130 9.08 -2.55 -11.00
N HIS A 131 10.25 -2.39 -10.38
CA HIS A 131 11.02 -3.43 -9.72
C HIS A 131 11.34 -3.01 -8.29
N ALA A 132 11.39 -3.99 -7.40
CA ALA A 132 11.75 -3.74 -6.02
C ALA A 132 13.22 -3.31 -5.93
N ASP A 133 13.50 -2.12 -5.39
CA ASP A 133 14.88 -1.66 -5.18
C ASP A 133 15.60 -2.64 -4.22
N PRO A 134 16.64 -3.35 -4.67
CA PRO A 134 17.35 -4.31 -3.84
C PRO A 134 17.92 -3.69 -2.57
N ALA A 135 18.38 -2.44 -2.62
CA ALA A 135 18.96 -1.75 -1.46
C ALA A 135 17.90 -1.46 -0.39
N LEU A 136 16.70 -1.08 -0.83
CA LEU A 136 15.56 -0.82 0.05
C LEU A 136 15.06 -2.11 0.73
N ILE A 137 14.91 -3.18 -0.04
CA ILE A 137 14.55 -4.50 0.51
C ILE A 137 15.60 -4.96 1.52
N GLN A 138 16.88 -4.81 1.18
CA GLN A 138 17.99 -5.15 2.07
C GLN A 138 17.95 -4.34 3.37
N GLN A 139 17.73 -3.03 3.28
CA GLN A 139 17.58 -2.18 4.47
C GLN A 139 16.43 -2.68 5.36
N TRP A 140 15.28 -3.01 4.79
CA TRP A 140 14.15 -3.53 5.56
C TRP A 140 14.44 -4.89 6.19
N HIS A 141 15.15 -5.78 5.48
CA HIS A 141 15.59 -7.04 6.07
C HIS A 141 16.53 -6.82 7.26
N GLN A 142 17.50 -5.92 7.16
CA GLN A 142 18.41 -5.59 8.27
C GLN A 142 17.67 -5.00 9.47
N GLU A 143 16.71 -4.10 9.22
CA GLU A 143 15.88 -3.49 10.27
C GLU A 143 14.95 -4.51 10.97
N THR A 144 14.73 -5.67 10.35
CA THR A 144 13.75 -6.67 10.82
C THR A 144 14.38 -8.05 11.10
N LEU A 145 15.71 -8.12 11.28
CA LEU A 145 16.43 -9.35 11.59
C LEU A 145 15.81 -10.09 12.78
N GLY A 146 15.64 -11.40 12.63
CA GLY A 146 15.03 -12.28 13.63
C GLY A 146 13.50 -12.20 13.72
N GLN A 147 12.82 -11.38 12.90
CA GLN A 147 11.36 -11.40 12.82
C GLN A 147 10.88 -12.21 11.61
N LYS A 148 9.70 -12.80 11.78
CA LYS A 148 8.97 -13.46 10.71
C LYS A 148 8.52 -12.46 9.64
N VAL A 149 8.90 -12.73 8.39
CA VAL A 149 8.49 -11.98 7.21
C VAL A 149 7.35 -12.72 6.53
N ARG A 150 6.31 -11.99 6.13
CA ARG A 150 5.21 -12.52 5.31
C ARG A 150 5.21 -11.82 3.97
N SER A 151 5.07 -12.58 2.88
CA SER A 151 5.12 -12.03 1.53
C SER A 151 4.00 -12.54 0.64
N VAL A 152 3.45 -11.65 -0.18
CA VAL A 152 2.57 -11.99 -1.29
C VAL A 152 3.20 -11.34 -2.52
N PRO A 153 3.85 -12.10 -3.41
CA PRO A 153 4.47 -11.51 -4.58
C PRO A 153 3.44 -11.27 -5.69
N SER A 154 3.72 -10.28 -6.54
CA SER A 154 2.90 -10.00 -7.73
C SER A 154 3.12 -11.00 -8.87
N ARG A 155 4.30 -11.64 -8.90
CA ARG A 155 4.75 -12.64 -9.88
C ARG A 155 5.37 -13.84 -9.17
N LEU A 156 6.14 -14.68 -9.88
CA LEU A 156 6.95 -15.68 -9.21
C LEU A 156 7.95 -15.03 -8.23
N PRO A 157 8.20 -15.65 -7.07
CA PRO A 157 9.10 -15.07 -6.07
C PRO A 157 10.51 -14.97 -6.63
N ALA A 158 11.16 -13.81 -6.49
CA ALA A 158 12.41 -13.57 -7.19
C ALA A 158 13.52 -14.57 -6.79
N MET A 159 13.67 -14.88 -5.50
CA MET A 159 14.59 -15.90 -5.00
C MET A 159 14.36 -17.32 -5.53
N LEU A 160 13.20 -17.58 -6.13
CA LEU A 160 12.85 -18.88 -6.67
C LEU A 160 12.97 -18.96 -8.20
N ARG A 161 13.36 -17.87 -8.90
CA ARG A 161 13.43 -17.84 -10.37
C ARG A 161 14.76 -18.38 -10.90
N THR A 162 14.67 -19.15 -11.98
CA THR A 162 15.79 -19.58 -12.82
C THR A 162 16.24 -18.47 -13.76
N ALA A 163 17.47 -18.57 -14.26
CA ALA A 163 18.02 -17.63 -15.23
C ALA A 163 17.18 -17.55 -16.52
N ASP A 164 16.58 -18.66 -16.96
CA ASP A 164 15.70 -18.70 -18.13
C ASP A 164 14.44 -17.83 -17.94
N VAL A 165 13.81 -17.93 -16.77
CA VAL A 165 12.63 -17.12 -16.44
C VAL A 165 13.00 -15.65 -16.31
N ILE A 166 14.14 -15.35 -15.67
CA ILE A 166 14.63 -13.97 -15.57
C ILE A 166 14.88 -13.40 -16.97
N ALA A 167 15.63 -14.11 -17.82
CA ALA A 167 15.92 -13.68 -19.18
C ALA A 167 14.66 -13.45 -20.02
N PHE A 168 13.64 -14.29 -19.83
CA PHE A 168 12.34 -14.13 -20.47
C PHE A 168 11.59 -12.89 -19.98
N GLU A 169 11.48 -12.70 -18.66
CA GLU A 169 10.76 -11.57 -18.06
C GLU A 169 11.45 -10.22 -18.34
N THR A 170 12.77 -10.22 -18.58
CA THR A 170 13.57 -9.02 -18.88
C THR A 170 13.92 -8.87 -20.36
N ALA A 171 13.34 -9.67 -21.27
CA ALA A 171 13.72 -9.66 -22.69
C ALA A 171 13.57 -8.28 -23.37
N GLY A 172 12.65 -7.44 -22.87
CA GLY A 172 12.44 -6.07 -23.35
C GLY A 172 13.38 -5.00 -22.76
N ALA A 173 14.22 -5.35 -21.79
CA ALA A 173 15.11 -4.42 -21.08
C ALA A 173 16.38 -5.14 -20.60
N PRO A 174 17.45 -5.24 -21.44
CA PRO A 174 18.68 -5.96 -21.11
C PRO A 174 19.33 -5.49 -19.80
N ASP A 175 19.35 -4.18 -19.53
CA ASP A 175 19.90 -3.60 -18.29
C ASP A 175 19.11 -4.01 -17.02
N ALA A 176 17.89 -4.53 -17.18
CA ALA A 176 17.10 -5.06 -16.07
C ALA A 176 17.47 -6.51 -15.74
N ARG A 177 18.11 -7.24 -16.66
CA ARG A 177 18.46 -8.66 -16.47
C ARG A 177 19.48 -8.83 -15.35
N GLU A 178 20.61 -8.14 -15.44
CA GLU A 178 21.68 -8.23 -14.44
C GLU A 178 21.16 -7.83 -13.05
N ARG A 179 20.34 -6.78 -12.98
CA ARG A 179 19.70 -6.36 -11.72
C ARG A 179 18.75 -7.42 -11.16
N ALA A 180 17.97 -8.09 -12.02
CA ALA A 180 17.07 -9.15 -11.61
C ALA A 180 17.82 -10.42 -11.16
N GLU A 181 18.92 -10.77 -11.80
CA GLU A 181 19.82 -11.86 -11.38
C GLU A 181 20.48 -11.53 -10.04
N ALA A 182 21.00 -10.31 -9.87
CA ALA A 182 21.57 -9.85 -8.60
C ALA A 182 20.55 -9.85 -7.45
N LEU A 183 19.32 -9.36 -7.69
CA LEU A 183 18.24 -9.39 -6.70
C LEU A 183 17.86 -10.84 -6.32
N THR A 184 17.79 -11.73 -7.30
CA THR A 184 17.47 -13.15 -7.09
C THR A 184 18.53 -13.82 -6.22
N ALA A 185 19.81 -13.63 -6.53
CA ALA A 185 20.92 -14.14 -5.74
C ALA A 185 20.95 -13.56 -4.31
N LEU A 186 20.71 -12.24 -4.19
CA LEU A 186 20.65 -11.54 -2.91
C LEU A 186 19.54 -12.13 -2.03
N GLN A 187 18.31 -12.21 -2.53
CA GLN A 187 17.18 -12.72 -1.75
C GLN A 187 17.34 -14.19 -1.40
N LEU A 188 17.85 -15.02 -2.32
CA LEU A 188 18.14 -16.43 -2.05
C LEU A 188 19.19 -16.59 -0.93
N GLY A 189 20.22 -15.76 -0.94
CA GLY A 189 21.23 -15.71 0.12
C GLY A 189 20.63 -15.38 1.49
N HIS A 190 19.70 -14.41 1.55
CA HIS A 190 19.02 -14.04 2.80
C HIS A 190 18.11 -15.16 3.34
N VAL A 191 17.29 -15.78 2.49
CA VAL A 191 16.38 -16.84 2.96
C VAL A 191 17.13 -18.10 3.42
N ARG A 192 18.38 -18.29 3.00
CA ARG A 192 19.27 -19.37 3.48
C ARG A 192 19.95 -19.09 4.82
N GLN A 193 19.85 -17.89 5.37
CA GLN A 193 20.43 -17.57 6.68
C GLN A 193 19.65 -18.26 7.81
N ALA A 194 20.35 -18.64 8.89
CA ALA A 194 19.75 -19.40 10.00
C ALA A 194 18.63 -18.64 10.75
N GLU A 195 18.66 -17.31 10.72
CA GLU A 195 17.67 -16.44 11.38
C GLU A 195 16.47 -16.11 10.48
N SER A 196 16.41 -16.67 9.27
CA SER A 196 15.31 -16.42 8.35
C SER A 196 14.04 -17.16 8.81
N ASP A 197 12.91 -16.45 8.82
CA ASP A 197 11.57 -17.04 8.89
C ASP A 197 10.70 -16.32 7.87
N LEU A 198 10.39 -17.01 6.78
CA LEU A 198 9.60 -16.48 5.67
C LEU A 198 8.36 -17.33 5.43
N GLU A 199 7.20 -16.67 5.47
CA GLU A 199 5.96 -17.21 4.92
C GLU A 199 5.56 -16.47 3.65
N MET A 200 5.05 -17.22 2.69
CA MET A 200 4.62 -16.68 1.44
C MET A 200 3.29 -17.28 1.01
N CYS A 201 2.43 -16.46 0.40
CA CYS A 201 1.17 -16.92 -0.16
C CYS A 201 1.11 -16.59 -1.66
N LEU A 202 0.72 -17.58 -2.46
CA LEU A 202 0.43 -17.44 -3.90
C LEU A 202 -0.87 -18.15 -4.24
N SER A 203 -1.51 -17.77 -5.35
CA SER A 203 -2.68 -18.53 -5.80
C SER A 203 -2.27 -19.82 -6.51
N VAL A 204 -3.04 -20.89 -6.33
CA VAL A 204 -2.88 -22.14 -7.09
C VAL A 204 -2.95 -21.86 -8.60
N GLN A 205 -3.86 -20.97 -9.00
CA GLN A 205 -4.05 -20.56 -10.38
C GLN A 205 -2.77 -19.96 -10.97
N ARG A 206 -1.98 -19.20 -10.20
CA ARG A 206 -0.70 -18.65 -10.68
C ARG A 206 0.28 -19.75 -11.07
N MET A 207 0.38 -20.79 -10.25
CA MET A 207 1.27 -21.93 -10.54
C MET A 207 0.77 -22.73 -11.74
N GLN A 208 -0.54 -22.91 -11.87
CA GLN A 208 -1.16 -23.57 -13.03
C GLN A 208 -0.96 -22.77 -14.33
N GLU A 209 -1.18 -21.45 -14.30
CA GLU A 209 -0.93 -20.54 -15.42
C GLU A 209 0.54 -20.60 -15.87
N PHE A 210 1.47 -20.57 -14.91
CA PHE A 210 2.89 -20.73 -15.19
C PHE A 210 3.17 -22.09 -15.84
N ALA A 211 2.64 -23.18 -15.26
CA ALA A 211 2.86 -24.54 -15.74
C ALA A 211 2.43 -24.74 -17.19
N VAL A 212 1.31 -24.13 -17.62
CA VAL A 212 0.83 -24.22 -19.01
C VAL A 212 1.39 -23.13 -19.93
N GLY A 213 2.15 -22.16 -19.41
CA GLY A 213 2.71 -21.05 -20.19
C GLY A 213 1.66 -20.05 -20.64
N ALA A 214 0.66 -19.79 -19.79
CA ALA A 214 -0.37 -18.80 -20.03
C ALA A 214 0.01 -17.42 -19.46
N GLY A 215 -0.84 -16.42 -19.72
CA GLY A 215 -0.68 -15.07 -19.18
C GLY A 215 0.66 -14.44 -19.55
N LEU A 216 1.40 -14.00 -18.53
CA LEU A 216 2.70 -13.35 -18.66
C LEU A 216 3.77 -14.26 -19.30
N TRP A 217 3.64 -15.58 -19.16
CA TRP A 217 4.65 -16.55 -19.61
C TRP A 217 4.34 -17.17 -20.97
N ARG A 218 3.47 -16.53 -21.75
CA ARG A 218 3.19 -16.94 -23.13
C ARG A 218 4.46 -16.81 -23.98
N GLY A 219 4.96 -17.94 -24.45
CA GLY A 219 6.19 -18.03 -25.25
C GLY A 219 7.38 -18.64 -24.51
N LEU A 220 7.29 -18.83 -23.19
CA LEU A 220 8.30 -19.58 -22.45
C LEU A 220 8.18 -21.08 -22.78
N SER A 221 9.30 -21.71 -23.16
CA SER A 221 9.28 -23.10 -23.61
C SER A 221 8.81 -24.05 -22.50
N ARG A 222 8.31 -25.22 -22.90
CA ARG A 222 7.86 -26.24 -21.94
C ARG A 222 9.00 -26.70 -21.03
N ASP A 223 10.20 -26.88 -21.58
CA ASP A 223 11.34 -27.34 -20.80
C ASP A 223 11.81 -26.29 -19.79
N GLN A 224 11.83 -25.01 -20.17
CA GLN A 224 12.15 -23.92 -19.23
C GLN A 224 11.12 -23.82 -18.09
N ARG A 225 9.81 -23.98 -18.39
CA ARG A 225 8.76 -24.00 -17.36
C ARG A 225 8.92 -25.18 -16.40
N ARG A 226 9.17 -26.38 -16.92
CA ARG A 226 9.37 -27.58 -16.09
C ARG A 226 10.63 -27.47 -15.23
N ALA A 227 11.71 -26.94 -15.79
CA ALA A 227 12.95 -26.67 -15.05
C ALA A 227 12.70 -25.65 -13.92
N GLN A 228 11.97 -24.58 -14.21
CA GLN A 228 11.56 -23.60 -13.19
C GLN A 228 10.75 -24.25 -12.06
N LEU A 229 9.71 -25.04 -12.37
CA LEU A 229 8.87 -25.67 -11.34
C LEU A 229 9.65 -26.66 -10.48
N THR A 230 10.53 -27.45 -11.10
CA THR A 230 11.41 -28.39 -10.38
C THR A 230 12.37 -27.63 -9.47
N HIS A 231 13.01 -26.56 -9.97
CA HIS A 231 13.89 -25.71 -9.19
C HIS A 231 13.19 -25.06 -7.99
N MET A 232 11.96 -24.58 -8.17
CA MET A 232 11.15 -24.06 -7.07
C MET A 232 10.88 -25.13 -6.01
N ALA A 233 10.48 -26.33 -6.43
CA ALA A 233 10.20 -27.44 -5.53
C ALA A 233 11.45 -27.82 -4.71
N ASP A 234 12.61 -27.90 -5.35
CA ASP A 234 13.86 -28.29 -4.70
C ASP A 234 14.31 -27.25 -3.65
N ILE A 235 14.19 -25.95 -3.95
CA ILE A 235 14.49 -24.89 -2.97
C ILE A 235 13.50 -24.90 -1.80
N LEU A 236 12.21 -25.09 -2.07
CA LEU A 236 11.19 -25.11 -1.02
C LEU A 236 11.38 -26.30 -0.08
N ASP A 237 11.75 -27.47 -0.61
CA ASP A 237 12.09 -28.64 0.20
C ASP A 237 13.40 -28.44 0.99
N GLU A 238 14.42 -27.84 0.37
CA GLU A 238 15.70 -27.50 1.02
C GLU A 238 15.49 -26.56 2.22
N LEU A 239 14.63 -25.55 2.06
CA LEU A 239 14.45 -24.47 3.03
C LEU A 239 13.26 -24.69 3.97
N TYR A 240 12.59 -25.83 3.91
CA TYR A 240 11.57 -26.15 4.89
C TYR A 240 12.21 -26.53 6.24
N PRO A 241 11.77 -25.97 7.40
CA PRO A 241 10.57 -25.17 7.61
C PRO A 241 10.78 -23.64 7.68
N SER A 242 11.98 -23.12 7.41
CA SER A 242 12.27 -21.67 7.50
C SER A 242 11.64 -20.87 6.36
N PHE A 243 11.46 -21.45 5.18
CA PHE A 243 10.67 -20.89 4.08
C PHE A 243 9.44 -21.75 3.81
N ARG A 244 8.26 -21.16 3.98
CA ARG A 244 6.96 -21.80 3.80
C ARG A 244 6.14 -21.06 2.74
N LEU A 245 5.93 -21.70 1.60
CA LEU A 245 5.00 -21.22 0.57
C LEU A 245 3.65 -21.91 0.72
N TYR A 246 2.56 -21.16 0.79
CA TYR A 246 1.20 -21.68 0.81
C TYR A 246 0.48 -21.32 -0.48
N LEU A 247 -0.28 -22.26 -1.03
CA LEU A 247 -1.08 -22.01 -2.23
C LEU A 247 -2.58 -21.95 -1.89
N TYR A 248 -3.19 -20.78 -2.06
CA TYR A 248 -4.61 -20.56 -1.81
C TYR A 248 -5.42 -20.58 -3.12
N ASP A 249 -6.72 -20.84 -3.02
CA ASP A 249 -7.64 -20.71 -4.15
C ASP A 249 -7.99 -19.22 -4.37
N GLY A 250 -7.49 -18.66 -5.48
CA GLY A 250 -7.72 -17.25 -5.84
C GLY A 250 -9.18 -16.86 -6.14
N LEU A 251 -10.08 -17.84 -6.29
CA LEU A 251 -11.52 -17.56 -6.39
C LEU A 251 -12.20 -17.45 -5.02
N ARG A 252 -11.57 -18.00 -3.96
CA ARG A 252 -12.09 -17.99 -2.59
C ARG A 252 -11.45 -16.91 -1.72
N GLY A 253 -10.24 -16.50 -2.06
CA GLY A 253 -9.46 -15.53 -1.32
C GLY A 253 -8.66 -14.63 -2.25
N PHE A 254 -8.29 -13.46 -1.73
CA PHE A 254 -7.46 -12.51 -2.44
C PHE A 254 -6.52 -11.81 -1.45
N LEU A 255 -5.25 -11.66 -1.83
CA LEU A 255 -4.27 -10.86 -1.11
C LEU A 255 -3.61 -9.87 -2.08
N LEU A 256 -3.44 -8.64 -1.61
CA LEU A 256 -2.65 -7.64 -2.32
C LEU A 256 -1.17 -8.07 -2.34
N PRO A 257 -0.42 -7.74 -3.41
CA PRO A 257 1.03 -7.89 -3.40
C PRO A 257 1.64 -7.04 -2.28
N GLN A 258 2.27 -7.68 -1.31
CA GLN A 258 2.73 -7.02 -0.08
C GLN A 258 3.90 -7.76 0.60
N LEU A 259 4.63 -7.03 1.44
CA LEU A 259 5.62 -7.53 2.38
C LEU A 259 5.25 -7.05 3.79
N LEU A 260 5.15 -7.96 4.74
CA LEU A 260 4.87 -7.66 6.16
C LEU A 260 6.08 -8.08 6.99
N PHE A 261 6.64 -7.11 7.71
CA PHE A 261 7.81 -7.26 8.57
C PHE A 261 7.32 -7.30 10.02
N GLY A 262 7.08 -8.52 10.53
CA GLY A 262 6.43 -8.72 11.83
C GLY A 262 5.11 -7.96 11.94
N TYR A 263 4.98 -7.14 12.98
CA TYR A 263 3.84 -6.23 13.21
C TYR A 263 4.24 -4.75 13.14
N GLN A 264 5.43 -4.46 12.59
CA GLN A 264 6.05 -3.12 12.67
C GLN A 264 5.93 -2.35 11.36
N ARG A 265 5.94 -3.05 10.22
CA ARG A 265 5.92 -2.43 8.91
C ARG A 265 5.22 -3.31 7.89
N ALA A 266 4.49 -2.67 6.98
CA ALA A 266 4.01 -3.29 5.76
C ALA A 266 4.45 -2.46 4.55
N ALA A 267 4.79 -3.11 3.46
CA ALA A 267 5.03 -2.50 2.16
C ALA A 267 4.05 -3.12 1.17
N ILE A 268 3.14 -2.32 0.62
CA ILE A 268 2.21 -2.77 -0.42
C ILE A 268 2.73 -2.31 -1.76
N PHE A 269 2.84 -3.23 -2.71
CA PHE A 269 3.29 -2.93 -4.06
C PHE A 269 2.11 -2.48 -4.93
N ALA A 270 2.20 -1.25 -5.45
CA ALA A 270 1.16 -0.62 -6.26
C ALA A 270 1.72 -0.13 -7.61
N GLY A 271 2.32 -1.04 -8.37
CA GLY A 271 2.92 -0.73 -9.68
C GLY A 271 4.28 -0.09 -9.52
N ASP A 272 4.39 1.20 -9.79
CA ASP A 272 5.68 1.92 -9.75
C ASP A 272 5.96 2.57 -8.39
N ILE A 273 5.21 2.18 -7.36
CA ILE A 273 5.40 2.69 -6.00
C ILE A 273 5.19 1.59 -4.95
N TYR A 274 5.86 1.76 -3.81
CA TYR A 274 5.53 1.11 -2.55
C TYR A 274 4.72 2.05 -1.66
N LEU A 275 3.60 1.56 -1.17
CA LEU A 275 2.86 2.18 -0.07
C LEU A 275 3.40 1.58 1.23
N MET A 276 4.18 2.36 1.95
CA MET A 276 4.77 1.95 3.22
C MET A 276 3.82 2.29 4.35
N ILE A 277 3.34 1.28 5.08
CA ILE A 277 2.38 1.44 6.17
C ILE A 277 3.10 1.19 7.51
N ARG A 278 2.88 2.10 8.46
CA ARG A 278 3.39 2.00 9.83
C ARG A 278 2.27 1.99 10.90
N ALA A 279 0.99 2.16 10.54
CA ALA A 279 -0.11 2.00 11.48
C ALA A 279 -0.17 0.57 12.02
N ARG A 280 -0.02 0.45 13.34
CA ARG A 280 -0.09 -0.83 14.05
C ARG A 280 -1.41 -1.56 13.84
N GLN A 281 -2.54 -0.84 13.81
CA GLN A 281 -3.84 -1.48 13.60
C GLN A 281 -3.96 -2.04 12.17
N THR A 282 -3.66 -1.21 11.17
CA THR A 282 -3.66 -1.61 9.76
C THR A 282 -2.73 -2.79 9.51
N ILE A 283 -1.51 -2.79 10.08
CA ILE A 283 -0.57 -3.92 9.94
C ILE A 283 -1.15 -5.19 10.58
N ARG A 284 -1.77 -5.09 11.77
CA ARG A 284 -2.43 -6.24 12.41
C ARG A 284 -3.54 -6.81 11.54
N ASP A 285 -4.36 -5.96 10.92
CA ASP A 285 -5.45 -6.40 10.06
C ASP A 285 -4.91 -7.09 8.78
N LEU A 286 -3.82 -6.56 8.19
CA LEU A 286 -3.13 -7.19 7.06
C LEU A 286 -2.54 -8.56 7.44
N VAL A 287 -1.89 -8.66 8.60
CA VAL A 287 -1.36 -9.94 9.12
C VAL A 287 -2.49 -10.94 9.37
N HIS A 288 -3.61 -10.50 9.97
CA HIS A 288 -4.77 -11.37 10.18
C HIS A 288 -5.36 -11.87 8.86
N GLY A 289 -5.44 -11.03 7.84
CA GLY A 289 -5.87 -11.43 6.50
C GLY A 289 -4.91 -12.46 5.87
N PHE A 290 -3.60 -12.25 5.99
CA PHE A 290 -2.59 -13.19 5.53
C PHE A 290 -2.69 -14.54 6.23
N ASP A 291 -2.71 -14.55 7.57
CA ASP A 291 -2.81 -15.77 8.39
C ASP A 291 -4.16 -16.49 8.16
N GLY A 292 -5.21 -15.76 7.74
CA GLY A 292 -6.46 -16.33 7.25
C GLY A 292 -6.27 -17.16 5.98
N GLN A 293 -5.50 -16.67 5.01
CA GLN A 293 -5.20 -17.40 3.77
C GLN A 293 -4.24 -18.57 3.99
N VAL A 294 -3.30 -18.46 4.93
CA VAL A 294 -2.46 -19.60 5.34
C VAL A 294 -3.34 -20.75 5.82
N ARG A 295 -4.31 -20.46 6.71
CA ARG A 295 -5.26 -21.47 7.21
C ARG A 295 -6.18 -22.03 6.12
N ALA A 296 -6.58 -21.19 5.15
CA ALA A 296 -7.45 -21.58 4.06
C ALA A 296 -6.72 -22.14 2.83
N ALA A 297 -5.39 -22.31 2.90
CA ALA A 297 -4.58 -22.75 1.78
C ALA A 297 -5.00 -24.16 1.32
N THR A 298 -5.17 -24.30 0.00
CA THR A 298 -5.52 -25.56 -0.67
C THR A 298 -4.34 -26.51 -0.73
N VAL A 299 -3.12 -25.97 -0.80
CA VAL A 299 -1.87 -26.75 -0.72
C VAL A 299 -1.04 -26.17 0.41
N GLN A 300 -0.78 -26.99 1.43
CA GLN A 300 0.01 -26.58 2.59
C GLN A 300 1.50 -26.59 2.29
N ALA A 301 2.30 -25.86 3.06
CA ALA A 301 3.70 -25.61 2.74
C ALA A 301 4.55 -26.87 2.51
N HIS A 302 4.32 -27.92 3.29
CA HIS A 302 5.04 -29.19 3.15
C HIS A 302 4.62 -30.02 1.92
N GLU A 303 3.53 -29.66 1.25
CA GLU A 303 2.99 -30.35 0.06
C GLU A 303 3.32 -29.61 -1.23
N VAL A 304 3.79 -28.35 -1.15
CA VAL A 304 3.99 -27.51 -2.34
C VAL A 304 5.05 -28.08 -3.27
N GLY A 305 6.17 -28.60 -2.76
CA GLY A 305 7.21 -29.21 -3.60
C GLY A 305 6.64 -30.31 -4.49
N ASP A 306 5.90 -31.26 -3.89
CA ASP A 306 5.24 -32.34 -4.62
C ASP A 306 4.14 -31.85 -5.57
N PHE A 307 3.39 -30.83 -5.18
CA PHE A 307 2.40 -30.20 -6.05
C PHE A 307 3.04 -29.61 -7.30
N LEU A 308 4.15 -28.88 -7.15
CA LEU A 308 4.86 -28.26 -8.28
C LEU A 308 5.47 -29.29 -9.23
N ARG A 309 6.00 -30.40 -8.72
CA ARG A 309 6.54 -31.49 -9.55
C ARG A 309 5.49 -32.23 -10.37
N LYS A 310 4.20 -32.14 -9.98
CA LYS A 310 3.07 -32.78 -10.68
C LYS A 310 2.46 -31.92 -11.79
N LEU A 311 2.79 -30.62 -11.85
CA LEU A 311 2.34 -29.69 -12.88
C LEU A 311 3.14 -29.83 -14.18
#